data_AF-A0A2P0HJJ0-F1
#
_entry.id   AF-A0A2P0HJJ0-F1
#
_cell.length_a   1.000
_cell.length_b   1.000
_cell.length_c   1.000
_cell.angle_alpha   90.00
_cell.angle_beta   90.00
_cell.angle_gamma   90.00
#
_symmetry.space_group_name_H-M   'P 1'
#
loop_
_entity.id
_entity.type
_entity.pdbx_description
1 polymer ?
#
loop_
_entity_poly.entity_id
_entity_poly.type
_entity_poly.pdbx_seq_one_letter_code
_entity_poly.pdbx_strand_id
1 'polypeptide(L)'
;MLTLDRLLNVTIYLGVFLLFISFITFVIKRGPDLLFFQFGISLFFGAQIIIGMKFFHNYGFSFHSKLELLIFIFYVIGFITCILLFFHFQNPYRIFY
;
A
#
# COMPACT_ATOMS: atom_id res chain seq x y z
N MET A 1 -7.61 12.67 -16.71
CA MET A 1 -8.07 12.24 -15.37
C MET A 1 -8.50 10.77 -15.33
N LEU A 2 -9.24 10.24 -16.32
CA LEU A 2 -9.68 8.83 -16.36
C LEU A 2 -8.54 7.79 -16.43
N THR A 3 -7.43 8.10 -17.12
CA THR A 3 -6.29 7.21 -17.31
C THR A 3 -5.48 6.98 -16.05
N LEU A 4 -5.24 8.03 -15.25
CA LEU A 4 -4.52 7.94 -13.98
C LEU A 4 -5.31 7.14 -12.94
N ASP A 5 -6.62 7.38 -12.83
CA ASP A 5 -7.47 6.66 -11.88
C ASP A 5 -7.60 5.17 -12.22
N ARG A 6 -7.68 4.84 -13.52
CA ARG A 6 -7.62 3.44 -13.97
C ARG A 6 -6.27 2.81 -13.69
N LEU A 7 -5.18 3.52 -13.95
CA LEU A 7 -3.83 3.03 -13.70
C LEU A 7 -3.63 2.76 -12.20
N LEU A 8 -4.01 3.70 -11.34
CA LEU A 8 -3.97 3.55 -9.88
C LEU A 8 -4.75 2.32 -9.41
N ASN A 9 -5.98 2.14 -9.91
CA ASN A 9 -6.77 0.96 -9.58
C ASN A 9 -6.06 -0.32 -10.02
N VAL A 10 -5.55 -0.37 -11.26
CA VAL A 10 -4.79 -1.54 -11.75
C VAL A 10 -3.54 -1.80 -10.89
N THR A 11 -2.81 -0.76 -10.50
CA THR A 11 -1.65 -0.87 -9.60
C THR A 11 -2.03 -1.45 -8.24
N ILE A 12 -3.15 -1.00 -7.65
CA ILE A 12 -3.66 -1.53 -6.38
C ILE A 12 -4.08 -2.99 -6.53
N TYR A 13 -4.87 -3.33 -7.55
CA TYR A 13 -5.30 -4.70 -7.80
C TYR A 13 -4.11 -5.65 -8.01
N LEU A 14 -3.10 -5.21 -8.78
CA LEU A 14 -1.87 -5.97 -8.98
C LEU A 14 -1.10 -6.14 -7.66
N GLY A 15 -0.99 -5.07 -6.86
CA GLY A 15 -0.38 -5.14 -5.52
C GLY A 15 -1.07 -6.16 -4.61
N VAL A 16 -2.40 -6.13 -4.53
CA VAL A 16 -3.20 -7.10 -3.75
C VAL A 16 -2.96 -8.52 -4.25
N PHE A 17 -2.96 -8.72 -5.56
CA PHE A 17 -2.75 -10.03 -6.17
C PHE A 17 -1.37 -10.61 -5.81
N LEU A 18 -0.32 -9.80 -5.85
CA LEU A 18 1.04 -10.23 -5.47
C LEU A 18 1.14 -10.55 -3.97
N LEU A 19 0.52 -9.73 -3.11
CA LEU A 19 0.45 -10.02 -1.67
C LEU A 19 -0.32 -11.32 -1.40
N PHE A 20 -1.39 -11.57 -2.14
CA PHE A 20 -2.15 -12.82 -2.04
C PHE A 20 -1.31 -14.03 -2.44
N ILE A 21 -0.57 -13.97 -3.56
CA ILE A 21 0.35 -15.04 -3.95
C ILE A 21 1.41 -15.26 -2.87
N SER A 22 2.00 -14.17 -2.36
CA SER A 22 3.01 -14.28 -1.30
C SER A 22 2.45 -14.97 -0.04
N PHE A 23 1.21 -14.64 0.34
CA PHE A 23 0.51 -15.30 1.44
C PHE A 23 0.26 -16.79 1.19
N ILE A 24 -0.20 -17.16 0.00
CA ILE A 24 -0.38 -18.58 -0.37
C ILE A 24 0.96 -19.32 -0.30
N THR A 25 2.04 -18.72 -0.79
CA THR A 25 3.38 -19.31 -0.69
C THR A 25 3.84 -19.45 0.76
N PHE A 26 3.56 -18.48 1.63
CA PHE A 26 3.80 -18.58 3.07
C PHE A 26 3.07 -19.77 3.68
N VAL A 27 1.79 -19.95 3.37
CA VAL A 27 0.97 -21.06 3.88
C VAL A 27 1.49 -22.42 3.40
N ILE A 28 1.89 -22.54 2.13
CA ILE A 28 2.30 -23.82 1.54
C ILE A 28 3.75 -24.18 1.91
N LYS A 29 4.68 -23.22 1.84
CA LYS A 29 6.13 -23.46 1.97
C LYS A 29 6.72 -23.05 3.33
N ARG A 30 5.90 -22.61 4.29
CA ARG A 30 6.33 -22.05 5.59
C ARG A 30 7.32 -20.88 5.47
N GLY A 31 7.21 -20.08 4.41
CA GLY A 31 8.03 -18.88 4.22
C GLY A 31 7.41 -17.97 3.17
N PRO A 32 7.29 -16.65 3.41
CA PRO A 32 6.72 -15.76 2.43
C PRO A 32 7.67 -15.71 1.24
N ASP A 33 7.12 -15.69 0.02
CA ASP A 33 7.93 -15.32 -1.12
C ASP A 33 8.25 -13.83 -0.97
N LEU A 34 9.46 -13.55 -0.46
CA LEU A 34 9.93 -12.21 -0.13
C LEU A 34 9.86 -11.29 -1.35
N LEU A 35 10.07 -11.83 -2.56
CA LEU A 35 10.00 -11.04 -3.79
C LEU A 35 8.57 -10.58 -4.05
N PHE A 36 7.60 -11.51 -4.10
CA PHE A 36 6.20 -11.13 -4.32
C PHE A 36 5.66 -10.23 -3.22
N PHE A 37 6.08 -10.45 -1.98
CA PHE A 37 5.73 -9.59 -0.86
C PHE A 37 6.26 -8.16 -1.04
N GLN A 38 7.56 -8.03 -1.32
CA GLN A 38 8.23 -6.74 -1.47
C GLN A 38 7.68 -5.97 -2.67
N PHE A 39 7.44 -6.64 -3.80
CA PHE A 39 6.79 -6.00 -4.96
C PHE A 39 5.35 -5.59 -4.65
N GLY A 40 4.57 -6.44 -3.99
CA GLY A 40 3.19 -6.12 -3.61
C GLY A 40 3.09 -4.90 -2.70
N ILE A 41 3.93 -4.83 -1.66
CA ILE A 41 3.98 -3.64 -0.78
C ILE A 41 4.49 -2.41 -1.51
N SER A 42 5.50 -2.54 -2.36
CA SER A 42 6.06 -1.38 -3.10
C SER A 42 5.02 -0.74 -4.02
N LEU A 43 4.19 -1.55 -4.70
CA LEU A 43 3.08 -1.06 -5.53
C LEU A 43 2.02 -0.35 -4.67
N PHE A 44 1.69 -0.90 -3.50
CA PHE A 44 0.77 -0.27 -2.56
C PHE A 44 1.31 1.07 -2.04
N PHE A 45 2.58 1.12 -1.68
CA PHE A 45 3.21 2.34 -1.18
C PHE A 45 3.25 3.42 -2.25
N GLY A 46 3.62 3.07 -3.50
CA GLY A 46 3.57 3.98 -4.63
C GLY A 46 2.15 4.50 -4.91
N ALA A 47 1.14 3.64 -4.85
CA ALA A 47 -0.25 4.03 -5.02
C ALA A 47 -0.71 5.02 -3.92
N GLN A 48 -0.32 4.78 -2.66
CA GLN A 48 -0.62 5.71 -1.55
C GLN A 48 0.04 7.08 -1.75
N ILE A 49 1.28 7.15 -2.25
CA ILE A 49 1.93 8.45 -2.54
C ILE A 49 1.11 9.24 -3.57
N ILE A 50 0.74 8.59 -4.68
CA ILE A 50 0.00 9.25 -5.77
C ILE A 50 -1.40 9.66 -5.31
N ILE A 51 -2.10 8.82 -4.53
CA ILE A 51 -3.41 9.14 -3.94
C ILE A 51 -3.29 10.36 -3.01
N GLY A 52 -2.26 10.40 -2.16
CA GLY A 52 -2.00 11.53 -1.28
C GLY A 52 -1.76 12.81 -2.05
N MET A 53 -0.87 12.77 -3.06
CA MET A 53 -0.60 13.93 -3.92
C MET A 53 -1.89 14.43 -4.59
N LYS A 54 -2.72 13.53 -5.12
CA LYS A 54 -4.00 13.88 -5.73
C LYS A 54 -4.98 14.48 -4.71
N PHE A 55 -5.02 13.95 -3.50
CA PHE A 55 -5.85 14.47 -2.41
C PHE A 55 -5.42 15.89 -2.01
N PHE A 56 -4.13 16.10 -1.74
CA PHE A 56 -3.60 17.43 -1.40
C PHE A 56 -3.75 18.45 -2.53
N HIS A 57 -3.59 18.02 -3.78
CA HIS A 57 -3.80 18.90 -4.93
C HIS A 57 -5.26 19.37 -5.04
N ASN A 58 -6.23 18.50 -4.72
CA ASN A 58 -7.66 18.82 -4.90
C ASN A 58 -8.29 19.49 -3.67
N TYR A 59 -7.87 19.11 -2.46
CA TYR A 59 -8.51 19.54 -1.20
C TYR A 59 -7.59 20.36 -0.28
N GLY A 60 -6.28 20.40 -0.56
CA GLY A 60 -5.29 21.02 0.32
C GLY A 60 -5.32 20.44 1.73
N PHE A 61 -5.23 21.30 2.75
CA PHE A 61 -5.44 20.97 4.16
C PHE A 61 -6.82 21.41 4.69
N SER A 62 -7.72 21.82 3.79
CA SER A 62 -9.01 22.41 4.18
C SER A 62 -10.12 21.37 4.08
N PHE A 63 -10.36 20.64 5.16
CA PHE A 63 -11.43 19.65 5.23
C PHE A 63 -12.80 20.35 5.32
N HIS A 64 -13.61 20.27 4.27
CA HIS A 64 -14.93 20.89 4.21
C HIS A 64 -16.01 20.00 4.84
N SER A 65 -15.75 18.71 4.95
CA SER A 65 -16.67 17.73 5.53
C SER A 65 -16.01 16.80 6.54
N LYS A 66 -16.80 16.29 7.49
CA LYS A 66 -16.36 15.23 8.41
C LYS A 66 -15.91 13.96 7.66
N LEU A 67 -16.47 13.72 6.47
CA LEU A 67 -16.12 12.60 5.61
C LEU A 67 -14.71 12.75 5.04
N GLU A 68 -14.35 13.94 4.55
CA GLU A 68 -12.98 14.20 4.06
C GLU A 68 -11.93 14.03 5.15
N LEU A 69 -12.22 14.50 6.37
CA LEU A 69 -11.34 14.29 7.52
C LEU A 69 -11.16 12.79 7.82
N LEU A 70 -12.25 12.02 7.78
CA LEU A 70 -12.21 10.57 8.00
C LEU A 70 -11.39 9.86 6.92
N ILE A 71 -11.59 10.22 5.64
CA ILE A 71 -10.81 9.68 4.52
C ILE A 71 -9.33 9.99 4.69
N PHE A 72 -8.99 11.20 5.12
CA PHE A 72 -7.61 11.60 5.39
C PHE A 72 -6.99 10.82 6.55
N ILE A 73 -7.72 10.59 7.64
CA ILE A 73 -7.24 9.77 8.76
C ILE A 73 -6.96 8.33 8.28
N PHE A 74 -7.86 7.73 7.51
CA PHE A 74 -7.65 6.39 6.93
C PHE A 74 -6.44 6.36 5.98
N TYR A 75 -6.27 7.40 5.18
CA TYR A 75 -5.10 7.55 4.31
C TYR A 75 -3.79 7.57 5.12
N VAL A 76 -3.71 8.38 6.18
CA VAL A 76 -2.53 8.47 7.05
C VAL A 76 -2.22 7.13 7.73
N ILE A 77 -3.24 6.46 8.28
CA ILE A 77 -3.09 5.13 8.89
C ILE A 77 -2.56 4.12 7.86
N GLY A 78 -3.14 4.12 6.64
CA GLY A 78 -2.71 3.24 5.56
C GLY A 78 -1.27 3.49 5.12
N PHE A 79 -0.87 4.75 5.00
CA PHE A 79 0.49 5.16 4.66
C PHE A 79 1.51 4.71 5.73
N ILE A 80 1.21 4.97 7.01
CA ILE A 80 2.06 4.52 8.14
C ILE A 80 2.19 3.00 8.14
N THR A 81 1.09 2.29 7.92
CA THR A 81 1.09 0.82 7.90
C THR A 81 1.94 0.27 6.76
N CYS A 82 1.87 0.88 5.56
CA CYS A 82 2.73 0.52 4.43
C CYS A 82 4.21 0.71 4.79
N ILE A 83 4.58 1.82 5.45
CA ILE A 83 5.96 2.09 5.90
C ILE A 83 6.43 1.03 6.90
N LEU A 84 5.63 0.75 7.93
CA LEU A 84 5.97 -0.22 8.97
C LEU A 84 6.16 -1.62 8.40
N LEU A 85 5.27 -2.06 7.52
CA LEU A 85 5.38 -3.35 6.84
C LEU A 85 6.59 -3.38 5.90
N PHE A 86 6.84 -2.31 5.14
CA PHE A 86 7.99 -2.25 4.24
C PHE A 86 9.32 -2.42 4.99
N PHE A 87 9.53 -1.69 6.10
CA PHE A 87 10.74 -1.83 6.92
C PHE A 87 10.82 -3.17 7.65
N HIS A 88 9.69 -3.73 8.09
CA HIS A 88 9.65 -5.03 8.76
C HIS A 88 10.17 -6.15 7.84
N PHE A 89 9.75 -6.14 6.58
CA PHE A 89 10.07 -7.21 5.63
C PHE A 89 11.34 -6.94 4.79
N GLN A 90 11.87 -5.72 4.77
CA GLN A 90 13.20 -5.42 4.21
C GLN A 90 14.37 -5.91 5.08
N ASN A 91 14.12 -6.28 6.34
CA ASN A 91 15.16 -6.80 7.22
C ASN A 91 15.09 -8.33 7.30
N PRO A 92 15.73 -9.07 6.37
CA PRO A 92 15.65 -10.53 6.30
C PRO A 92 16.12 -11.21 7.59
N TYR A 93 16.99 -10.56 8.37
CA TYR A 93 17.52 -11.09 9.62
C TYR A 93 16.49 -11.18 10.77
N ARG A 94 15.32 -10.53 10.66
CA ARG A 94 14.28 -10.55 11.70
C ARG A 94 13.21 -11.63 11.49
N ILE A 95 13.18 -12.26 10.32
CA ILE A 95 12.20 -13.30 9.96
C ILE A 95 12.70 -14.69 10.39
N PHE A 96 14.00 -14.83 10.69
CA PHE A 96 14.66 -16.10 11.02
C PHE A 96 15.01 -16.28 12.53
N TYR A 97 14.59 -15.37 13.41
CA TYR A 97 14.78 -15.47 14.86
C TYR A 97 13.44 -15.55 15.60
#